data_AF-A0A7I4Z621-F1
#
_entry.id   AF-A0A7I4Z621-F1
#
_cell.length_a   1.000
_cell.length_b   1.000
_cell.length_c   1.000
_cell.angle_alpha   90.00
_cell.angle_beta   90.00
_cell.angle_gamma   90.00
#
_symmetry.space_group_name_H-M   'P 1'
#
loop_
_entity.id
_entity.type
_entity.pdbx_description
1 polymer ?
#
loop_
_entity_poly.entity_id
_entity_poly.type
_entity_poly.pdbx_seq_one_letter_code
_entity_poly.pdbx_strand_id
1 'polypeptide(L)' 'MLGRTVLLLVVVMLAVNLPGVSMHRPIDTGEPCTYGIYACRRTCFIKYRLYQGDCSTGRCQCFAYLRY' A
#
# COMPACT_ATOMS: atom_id res chain seq x y z
N MET A 1 -14.03 -26.68 28.60
CA MET A 1 -14.52 -26.32 27.25
C MET A 1 -14.76 -24.82 27.07
N LEU A 2 -15.17 -24.05 28.10
CA LEU A 2 -15.43 -22.60 28.03
C LEU A 2 -14.22 -21.68 27.71
N GLY A 3 -12.98 -22.05 28.07
CA GLY A 3 -11.81 -21.19 27.81
C GLY A 3 -11.43 -21.06 26.32
N ARG A 4 -11.79 -22.06 25.50
CA ARG A 4 -11.40 -22.10 24.08
C ARG A 4 -12.30 -21.24 23.20
N THR A 5 -13.58 -21.11 23.57
CA THR A 5 -14.54 -20.26 22.87
C THR A 5 -14.26 -18.78 23.10
N VAL A 6 -13.76 -18.39 24.28
CA VAL A 6 -13.35 -17.02 24.58
C VAL A 6 -12.12 -16.62 23.75
N LEU A 7 -11.13 -17.51 23.65
CA LEU A 7 -9.90 -17.25 22.90
C LEU A 7 -10.17 -17.05 21.40
N LEU A 8 -11.07 -17.86 20.84
CA LEU A 8 -11.54 -17.72 19.45
C LEU A 8 -12.27 -16.38 19.23
N LEU A 9 -13.14 -15.98 20.15
CA LEU A 9 -13.84 -14.68 20.09
C LEU A 9 -12.88 -13.50 20.12
N VAL A 10 -11.85 -13.53 20.97
CA VAL A 10 -10.83 -12.47 21.05
C VAL A 10 -10.03 -12.36 19.76
N VAL A 11 -9.65 -13.49 19.15
CA VAL A 11 -8.91 -13.51 17.87
C VAL A 11 -9.76 -12.97 16.72
N VAL A 12 -11.05 -13.32 16.66
CA VAL A 12 -11.98 -12.80 15.64
C VAL A 12 -12.19 -11.29 15.81
N MET A 13 -12.37 -10.80 17.04
CA MET A 13 -12.46 -9.36 17.29
C MET A 13 -11.15 -8.62 16.97
N LEU A 14 -9.97 -9.22 17.21
CA LEU A 14 -8.68 -8.62 16.84
C LEU A 14 -8.51 -8.51 15.31
N ALA A 15 -8.92 -9.54 14.57
CA ALA A 15 -8.82 -9.57 13.10
C ALA A 15 -9.76 -8.56 12.42
N VAL A 16 -10.95 -8.32 12.97
CA VAL A 16 -11.89 -7.30 12.47
C VAL A 16 -11.40 -5.87 12.75
N ASN A 17 -10.45 -5.68 13.68
CA ASN A 17 -9.81 -4.39 13.95
C ASN A 17 -8.54 -4.14 13.10
N LEU A 18 -8.19 -5.03 12.17
CA LEU A 18 -7.06 -4.85 11.24
C LEU A 18 -7.42 -4.59 9.74
N PRO A 19 -8.57 -3.98 9.35
CA PRO A 19 -8.74 -3.49 7.98
C PRO A 19 -8.10 -2.09 7.89
N GLY A 20 -6.79 -2.03 8.11
CA GLY A 20 -6.08 -0.78 8.35
C GLY A 20 -4.70 -0.76 7.73
N VAL A 21 -4.50 -1.41 6.58
CA VAL A 21 -3.41 -0.98 5.69
C VAL A 21 -3.81 0.42 5.26
N SER A 22 -3.25 1.41 5.96
CA SER A 22 -3.35 2.82 5.61
C SER A 22 -2.63 3.00 4.29
N MET A 23 -3.30 2.60 3.20
CA MET A 23 -2.88 2.92 1.84
C MET A 23 -2.96 4.43 1.76
N HIS A 24 -1.80 5.07 1.99
CA HIS A 24 -1.62 6.46 1.64
C HIS A 24 -2.14 6.65 0.21
N ARG A 25 -3.01 7.64 0.03
CA ARG A 25 -3.63 7.93 -1.27
C ARG A 25 -2.54 7.95 -2.33
N PRO A 26 -2.74 7.28 -3.49
CA PRO A 26 -1.77 7.31 -4.56
C PRO A 26 -1.47 8.76 -4.93
N ILE A 27 -0.17 9.10 -4.98
CA ILE A 27 0.27 10.41 -5.44
C ILE A 27 0.42 10.31 -6.95
N ASP A 28 -0.47 10.96 -7.70
CA ASP A 28 -0.31 11.14 -9.14
C ASP A 28 0.85 12.11 -9.38
N THR A 29 1.87 11.65 -10.07
CA THR A 29 3.06 12.46 -10.36
C THR A 29 2.91 13.32 -11.62
N GLY A 30 1.84 13.10 -12.41
CA GLY A 30 1.63 13.71 -13.72
C GLY A 30 2.58 13.22 -14.81
N GLU A 31 3.57 12.36 -14.50
CA GLU A 31 4.49 11.84 -15.51
C GLU A 31 3.89 10.67 -16.28
N PRO A 32 4.04 10.65 -17.62
CA PRO A 32 3.65 9.51 -18.42
C PRO A 32 4.57 8.33 -18.12
N CYS A 33 3.98 7.14 -17.97
CA CYS A 33 4.75 5.94 -17.65
C CYS A 33 5.13 5.13 -18.91
N THR A 34 5.57 5.84 -19.96
CA THR A 34 5.95 5.30 -21.28
C THR A 34 7.08 4.25 -21.23
N TYR A 35 7.92 4.31 -20.19
CA TYR A 35 9.03 3.39 -19.96
C TYR A 35 8.70 2.30 -18.92
N GLY A 36 7.42 2.11 -18.63
CA GLY A 36 6.91 1.10 -17.70
C GLY A 36 7.14 1.42 -16.22
N ILE A 37 6.84 0.45 -15.37
CA ILE A 37 6.81 0.58 -13.90
C ILE A 37 8.18 0.97 -13.31
N TYR A 38 9.29 0.61 -13.96
CA TYR A 38 10.64 0.91 -13.47
C TYR A 38 10.97 2.40 -13.48
N ALA A 39 10.61 3.11 -14.55
CA ALA A 39 10.78 4.56 -14.62
C ALA A 39 9.93 5.25 -13.54
N CYS A 40 8.72 4.74 -13.33
CA CYS A 40 7.84 5.19 -12.26
C CYS A 40 8.46 5.09 -10.87
N ARG A 41 8.98 3.91 -10.51
CA ARG A 41 9.65 3.70 -9.22
C ARG A 41 10.81 4.67 -9.01
N ARG A 42 11.59 4.94 -10.07
CA ARG A 42 12.69 5.90 -10.02
C ARG A 42 12.18 7.32 -9.75
N THR A 43 11.14 7.77 -10.46
CA THR A 43 10.49 9.08 -10.22
C THR A 43 9.95 9.18 -8.80
N CYS A 44 9.23 8.16 -8.34
CA CYS A 44 8.68 8.08 -6.99
C CYS A 44 9.77 8.20 -5.92
N PHE A 45 10.90 7.54 -6.15
CA PHE A 45 12.04 7.59 -5.23
C PHE A 45 12.72 8.96 -5.23
N ILE A 46 12.94 9.57 -6.40
CA ILE A 46 13.64 10.85 -6.52
C ILE A 46 12.79 12.00 -5.95
N LYS A 47 11.50 12.07 -6.30
CA LYS A 47 10.61 13.19 -5.94
C LYS A 47 10.00 13.04 -4.55
N TYR A 48 9.57 11.83 -4.19
CA TYR A 48 8.77 11.59 -2.99
C TYR A 48 9.44 10.66 -1.97
N ARG A 49 10.65 10.14 -2.26
CA ARG A 49 11.33 9.12 -1.45
C ARG A 49 10.50 7.86 -1.22
N LEU A 50 9.64 7.52 -2.21
CA LEU A 50 8.79 6.33 -2.20
C LEU A 50 9.35 5.26 -3.13
N TYR A 51 9.41 4.01 -2.66
CA TYR A 51 9.98 2.88 -3.43
C TYR A 51 8.97 2.18 -4.35
N GLN A 52 7.68 2.40 -4.12
CA GLN A 52 6.60 1.84 -4.92
C GLN A 52 6.04 2.87 -5.88
N GLY A 53 5.89 2.46 -7.13
CA GLY A 53 5.19 3.19 -8.17
C GLY A 53 4.44 2.20 -9.07
N ASP A 54 3.25 2.60 -9.52
CA ASP A 54 2.40 1.85 -10.43
C ASP A 54 2.10 2.68 -11.69
N CYS A 55 1.76 1.98 -12.77
CA CYS A 55 1.47 2.51 -14.10
C CYS A 55 0.24 1.81 -14.67
N SER A 56 -0.94 2.09 -14.12
CA SER A 56 -2.19 1.43 -14.52
C SER A 56 -3.10 2.32 -15.38
N THR A 57 -2.86 3.64 -15.44
CA THR A 57 -3.69 4.61 -16.20
C THR A 57 -2.92 5.38 -17.27
N GLY A 58 -1.72 4.90 -17.65
CA GLY A 58 -0.79 5.64 -18.52
C GLY A 58 -0.05 6.78 -17.83
N ARG A 59 -0.38 7.03 -16.55
CA ARG A 59 0.33 7.96 -15.67
C ARG A 59 0.93 7.23 -14.49
N CYS A 60 1.97 7.83 -13.95
CA CYS A 60 2.72 7.30 -12.86
C CYS A 60 2.12 7.66 -11.49
N GLN A 61 1.82 6.65 -10.69
CA GLN A 61 1.26 6.79 -9.33
C GLN A 61 2.24 6.25 -8.29
N CYS A 62 2.53 7.02 -7.24
CA CYS A 62 3.45 6.61 -6.17
C CYS A 62 2.70 6.22 -4.89
N PHE A 63 3.22 5.21 -4.19
CA PHE A 63 2.60 4.67 -2.98
C PHE A 63 3.60 4.67 -1.82
N ALA A 64 3.17 5.19 -0.67
CA ALA A 64 3.91 5.02 0.58
C ALA A 64 3.54 3.66 1.18
N TYR A 65 4.26 2.63 0.78
CA TYR A 65 4.17 1.34 1.45
C TYR A 65 5.05 1.40 2.71
N LEU A 66 4.44 1.36 3.89
CA LEU A 66 5.18 1.08 5.11
C LEU A 66 5.67 -0.37 5.00
N ARG A 67 6.99 -0.59 5.07
CA ARG A 67 7.59 -1.93 5.18
C ARG A 67 7.06 -2.55 6.48
N TYR A 68 6.12 -3.46 6.38
CA TYR A 68 5.88 -4.47 7.40
C TYR A 68 6.92 -5.59 7.26
#